data_AF-A0A918FEZ3-F1
#
_entry.id   AF-A0A918FEZ3-F1
#
_cell.length_a   1.000
_cell.length_b   1.000
_cell.length_c   1.000
_cell.angle_alpha   90.00
_cell.angle_beta   90.00
_cell.angle_gamma   90.00
#
_symmetry.space_group_name_H-M   'P 1'
#
loop_
_entity.id
_entity.type
_entity.pdbx_description
1 polymer ?
#
loop_
_entity_poly.entity_id
_entity_poly.type
_entity_poly.pdbx_seq_one_letter_code
_entity_poly.pdbx_strand_id
1 'polypeptide(L)'
;MPALAPFPGAAFFRKGRRSAVIAAMGKRLVAEGCGKYQTGPGPEWTDADQQSYAAWQRKLGFKGADANGIPGKTSWDRLRVPKAPGARATSPVPGHGVTTPHRKKGPHWSLGYHTGADYAAPTGKPCVAVRSGSIARSGYDRSFGRFLVLRADGFDFWYCHLVKRIVKGGSVKAGQKIGEVGSTGNSTGPHLHFEKRPAGGGFGSDVTPNW
;
A
#
# COMPACT_ATOMS: atom_id res chain seq x y z
N MET A 1 -14.29 -10.38 -2.75
CA MET A 1 -13.58 -10.26 -4.05
C MET A 1 -12.50 -9.19 -3.90
N PRO A 2 -11.24 -9.45 -4.29
CA PRO A 2 -10.18 -8.43 -4.25
C PRO A 2 -10.55 -7.22 -5.12
N ALA A 3 -10.19 -6.01 -4.68
CA ALA A 3 -10.39 -4.80 -5.46
C ALA A 3 -9.69 -4.90 -6.83
N LEU A 4 -10.30 -4.35 -7.88
CA LEU A 4 -9.73 -4.36 -9.23
C LEU A 4 -8.77 -3.18 -9.42
N ALA A 5 -7.71 -3.40 -10.20
CA ALA A 5 -6.81 -2.35 -10.63
C ALA A 5 -7.52 -1.43 -11.62
N PRO A 6 -7.53 -0.10 -11.42
CA PRO A 6 -8.04 0.82 -12.44
C PRO A 6 -7.15 0.75 -13.68
N PHE A 7 -7.72 1.01 -14.86
CA PHE A 7 -6.97 1.08 -16.10
C PHE A 7 -5.95 2.23 -16.03
N PRO A 8 -4.63 1.96 -16.13
CA PRO A 8 -3.60 2.98 -15.94
C PRO A 8 -3.36 3.86 -17.17
N GLY A 9 -4.12 3.64 -18.27
CA GLY A 9 -3.93 4.31 -19.55
C GLY A 9 -2.98 3.54 -20.49
N ALA A 10 -3.19 3.64 -21.80
CA ALA A 10 -2.41 2.89 -22.78
C ALA A 10 -0.91 3.23 -22.74
N ALA A 11 -0.56 4.51 -22.55
CA ALA A 11 0.83 5.00 -22.46
C ALA A 11 1.61 4.44 -21.25
N PHE A 12 0.93 3.80 -20.29
CA PHE A 12 1.57 3.09 -19.19
C PHE A 12 2.36 1.86 -19.69
N PHE A 13 1.86 1.16 -20.71
CA PHE A 13 2.39 -0.09 -21.21
C PHE A 13 3.44 0.17 -22.28
N ARG A 14 4.69 0.34 -21.85
CA ARG A 14 5.85 0.61 -22.71
C ARG A 14 7.02 -0.26 -22.29
N LYS A 15 7.87 -0.60 -23.25
CA LYS A 15 9.03 -1.50 -23.06
C LYS A 15 9.88 -1.09 -21.86
N GLY A 16 10.21 -2.06 -21.00
CA GLY A 16 11.02 -1.85 -19.79
C GLY A 16 10.28 -1.21 -18.61
N ARG A 17 9.00 -0.83 -18.75
CA ARG A 17 8.20 -0.33 -17.61
C ARG A 17 8.05 -1.43 -16.56
N ARG A 18 8.39 -1.11 -15.30
CA ARG A 18 8.20 -2.04 -14.17
C ARG A 18 7.04 -1.61 -13.27
N SER A 19 6.14 -2.52 -12.94
CA SER A 19 5.03 -2.35 -12.01
C SER A 19 4.43 -3.68 -11.58
N ALA A 20 4.01 -3.80 -10.32
CA ALA A 20 3.25 -4.96 -9.83
C ALA A 20 1.92 -5.15 -10.59
N VAL A 21 1.36 -4.08 -11.17
CA VAL A 21 0.14 -4.14 -12.01
C VAL A 21 0.37 -4.97 -13.28
N ILE A 22 1.58 -4.93 -13.86
CA ILE A 22 1.93 -5.75 -15.03
C ILE A 22 1.97 -7.23 -14.65
N ALA A 23 2.61 -7.56 -13.52
CA ALA A 23 2.62 -8.93 -13.00
C ALA A 23 1.21 -9.45 -12.71
N ALA A 24 0.35 -8.64 -12.10
CA ALA A 24 -1.04 -9.01 -11.82
C ALA A 24 -1.86 -9.22 -13.10
N MET A 25 -1.68 -8.35 -14.11
CA MET A 25 -2.30 -8.49 -15.42
C MET A 25 -1.85 -9.78 -16.11
N GLY A 26 -0.54 -10.04 -16.14
CA GLY A 26 0.02 -11.25 -16.75
C GLY A 26 -0.50 -12.53 -16.10
N LYS A 27 -0.65 -12.55 -14.76
CA LYS A 27 -1.28 -13.67 -14.04
C LYS A 27 -2.74 -13.89 -14.47
N ARG A 28 -3.52 -12.82 -14.71
CA ARG A 28 -4.87 -12.97 -15.28
C ARG A 28 -4.84 -13.47 -16.71
N LEU A 29 -3.94 -12.97 -17.55
CA LEU A 29 -3.81 -13.45 -18.94
C LEU A 29 -3.50 -14.95 -19.00
N VAL A 30 -2.59 -15.44 -18.14
CA VAL A 30 -2.33 -16.88 -18.01
C VAL A 30 -3.59 -17.64 -17.64
N ALA A 31 -4.33 -17.18 -16.64
CA ALA A 31 -5.54 -17.84 -16.18
C ALA A 31 -6.75 -17.68 -17.12
N GLU A 32 -6.67 -16.78 -18.11
CA GLU A 32 -7.59 -16.72 -19.25
C GLU A 32 -7.16 -17.64 -20.41
N GLY A 33 -6.04 -18.37 -20.28
CA GLY A 33 -5.47 -19.18 -21.35
C GLY A 33 -4.77 -18.37 -22.44
N CYS A 34 -4.48 -17.09 -22.19
CA CYS A 34 -3.86 -16.18 -23.15
C CYS A 34 -2.36 -15.99 -22.94
N GLY A 35 -1.76 -16.59 -21.90
CA GLY A 35 -0.35 -16.42 -21.57
C GLY A 35 0.62 -16.93 -22.65
N LYS A 36 1.64 -16.12 -22.96
CA LYS A 36 2.75 -16.42 -23.90
C LYS A 36 4.11 -16.34 -23.21
N TYR A 37 4.13 -16.67 -21.92
CA TYR A 37 5.33 -16.57 -21.07
C TYR A 37 6.12 -17.89 -21.08
N GLN A 38 7.45 -17.80 -21.07
CA GLN A 38 8.32 -18.97 -20.90
C GLN A 38 8.46 -19.37 -19.42
N THR A 39 8.74 -18.40 -18.55
CA THR A 39 8.94 -18.60 -17.10
C THR A 39 7.79 -18.05 -16.23
N GLY A 40 6.76 -17.50 -16.87
CA GLY A 40 5.63 -16.85 -16.22
C GLY A 40 5.71 -15.31 -16.21
N PRO A 41 4.64 -14.63 -15.80
CA PRO A 41 4.54 -13.17 -15.84
C PRO A 41 5.36 -12.50 -14.74
N GLY A 42 6.13 -11.47 -15.12
CA GLY A 42 6.93 -10.62 -14.22
C GLY A 42 6.37 -9.20 -14.08
N PRO A 43 7.00 -8.34 -13.26
CA PRO A 43 6.58 -6.95 -13.08
C PRO A 43 7.01 -6.05 -14.24
N GLU A 44 7.86 -6.51 -15.14
CA GLU A 44 8.35 -5.72 -16.28
C GLU A 44 7.48 -5.96 -17.51
N TRP A 45 7.15 -4.90 -18.25
CA TRP A 45 6.44 -5.01 -19.52
C TRP A 45 7.38 -5.47 -20.62
N THR A 46 7.10 -6.66 -21.14
CA THR A 46 7.89 -7.35 -22.17
C THR A 46 7.06 -7.65 -23.43
N ASP A 47 7.73 -8.13 -24.47
CA ASP A 47 7.07 -8.57 -25.70
C ASP A 47 6.11 -9.75 -25.43
N ALA A 48 6.40 -10.59 -24.43
CA ALA A 48 5.52 -11.67 -23.99
C ALA A 48 4.21 -11.14 -23.40
N ASP A 49 4.24 -10.04 -22.65
CA ASP A 49 3.03 -9.39 -22.12
C ASP A 49 2.17 -8.84 -23.26
N GLN A 50 2.78 -8.16 -24.22
CA GLN A 50 2.07 -7.61 -25.38
C GLN A 50 1.42 -8.72 -26.21
N GLN A 51 2.14 -9.81 -26.50
CA GLN A 51 1.60 -10.95 -27.22
C GLN A 51 0.47 -11.65 -26.45
N SER A 52 0.63 -11.80 -25.13
CA SER A 52 -0.40 -12.39 -24.27
C SER A 52 -1.67 -11.54 -24.26
N TYR A 53 -1.53 -10.22 -24.20
CA TYR A 53 -2.66 -9.30 -24.22
C TYR A 53 -3.33 -9.24 -25.60
N ALA A 54 -2.57 -9.35 -26.68
CA ALA A 54 -3.13 -9.44 -28.04
C ALA A 54 -4.00 -10.71 -28.19
N ALA A 55 -3.57 -11.84 -27.60
CA ALA A 55 -4.40 -13.05 -27.55
C ALA A 55 -5.69 -12.84 -26.75
N TRP A 56 -5.64 -12.11 -25.64
CA TRP A 56 -6.83 -11.73 -24.87
C TRP A 56 -7.80 -10.84 -25.65
N GLN A 57 -7.29 -9.81 -26.34
CA GLN A 57 -8.10 -8.96 -27.22
C GLN A 57 -8.80 -9.79 -28.29
N ARG A 58 -8.09 -10.71 -28.96
CA ARG A 58 -8.69 -11.61 -29.95
C ARG A 58 -9.76 -12.53 -29.34
N LYS A 59 -9.52 -13.06 -28.12
CA LYS A 59 -10.50 -13.87 -27.37
C LYS A 59 -11.79 -13.08 -27.10
N LEU A 60 -11.67 -11.77 -26.89
CA LEU A 60 -12.80 -10.86 -26.73
C LEU A 60 -13.48 -10.42 -28.05
N GLY A 61 -12.99 -10.88 -29.21
CA GLY A 61 -13.53 -10.56 -30.53
C GLY A 61 -12.92 -9.34 -31.22
N PHE A 62 -11.88 -8.71 -30.64
CA PHE A 62 -11.17 -7.59 -31.27
C PHE A 62 -10.34 -8.09 -32.46
N LYS A 63 -10.18 -7.25 -33.49
CA LYS A 63 -9.49 -7.61 -34.75
C LYS A 63 -8.57 -6.48 -35.21
N GLY A 64 -7.65 -6.81 -36.12
CA GLY A 64 -6.75 -5.83 -36.74
C GLY A 64 -5.98 -4.99 -35.72
N ALA A 65 -5.99 -3.68 -35.91
CA ALA A 65 -5.31 -2.72 -35.04
C ALA A 65 -5.83 -2.72 -33.58
N ASP A 66 -7.08 -3.13 -33.36
CA ASP A 66 -7.69 -3.15 -32.02
C ASP A 66 -7.23 -4.36 -31.17
N ALA A 67 -6.49 -5.30 -31.78
CA ALA A 67 -5.88 -6.46 -31.12
C ALA A 67 -4.33 -6.42 -31.15
N ASN A 68 -3.76 -5.23 -31.01
CA ASN A 68 -2.32 -4.95 -31.07
C ASN A 68 -1.52 -5.33 -29.80
N GLY A 69 -2.20 -5.80 -28.74
CA GLY A 69 -1.58 -6.17 -27.47
C GLY A 69 -1.36 -5.02 -26.50
N ILE A 70 -1.72 -3.78 -26.84
CA ILE A 70 -1.70 -2.67 -25.90
C ILE A 70 -3.05 -2.61 -25.19
N PRO A 71 -3.08 -2.61 -23.84
CA PRO A 71 -4.32 -2.56 -23.09
C PRO A 71 -5.14 -1.29 -23.37
N GLY A 72 -6.43 -1.48 -23.61
CA GLY A 72 -7.44 -0.42 -23.67
C GLY A 72 -8.46 -0.58 -22.55
N LYS A 73 -9.24 0.47 -22.26
CA LYS A 73 -10.18 0.47 -21.12
C LYS A 73 -11.14 -0.73 -21.15
N THR A 74 -11.76 -1.00 -22.29
CA THR A 74 -12.75 -2.08 -22.44
C THR A 74 -12.16 -3.48 -22.22
N SER A 75 -11.01 -3.77 -22.85
CA SER A 75 -10.34 -5.06 -22.69
C SER A 75 -9.74 -5.23 -21.29
N TRP A 76 -9.32 -4.13 -20.65
CA TRP A 76 -8.85 -4.10 -19.27
C TRP A 76 -9.95 -4.42 -18.26
N ASP A 77 -11.09 -3.74 -18.38
CA ASP A 77 -12.22 -3.92 -17.46
C ASP A 77 -12.74 -5.37 -17.51
N ARG A 78 -12.75 -5.98 -18.71
CA ARG A 78 -13.11 -7.39 -18.89
C ARG A 78 -12.08 -8.37 -18.32
N LEU A 79 -10.79 -8.03 -18.33
CA LEU A 79 -9.72 -8.89 -17.79
C LEU A 79 -9.79 -8.99 -16.25
N ARG A 80 -10.44 -8.01 -15.59
CA ARG A 80 -10.62 -7.94 -14.14
C ARG A 80 -9.30 -8.13 -13.38
N VAL A 81 -8.29 -7.38 -13.79
CA VAL A 81 -6.95 -7.42 -13.17
C VAL A 81 -7.08 -7.06 -11.69
N PRO A 82 -6.65 -7.93 -10.76
CA PRO A 82 -6.68 -7.61 -9.34
C PRO A 82 -5.71 -6.46 -9.05
N LYS A 83 -6.06 -5.61 -8.09
CA LYS A 83 -5.16 -4.57 -7.60
C LYS A 83 -3.90 -5.24 -7.05
N ALA A 84 -2.75 -4.94 -7.68
CA ALA A 84 -1.47 -5.45 -7.23
C ALA A 84 -1.06 -4.76 -5.92
N PRO A 85 -0.32 -5.44 -5.02
CA PRO A 85 0.24 -4.80 -3.83
C PRO A 85 1.12 -3.62 -4.26
N GLY A 86 0.86 -2.43 -3.71
CA GLY A 86 1.70 -1.27 -3.95
C GLY A 86 3.12 -1.46 -3.41
N ALA A 87 4.04 -0.59 -3.84
CA ALA A 87 5.36 -0.50 -3.22
C ALA A 87 5.24 -0.35 -1.69
N ARG A 88 6.25 -0.87 -0.98
CA ARG A 88 6.21 -1.21 0.44
C ARG A 88 7.50 -0.73 1.12
N ALA A 89 7.40 0.06 2.19
CA ALA A 89 8.57 0.30 3.04
C ALA A 89 8.91 -0.98 3.84
N THR A 90 10.14 -1.15 4.30
CA THR A 90 10.51 -2.28 5.17
C THR A 90 10.15 -2.05 6.63
N SER A 91 10.07 -0.78 7.06
CA SER A 91 9.67 -0.34 8.39
C SER A 91 9.01 1.06 8.30
N PRO A 92 8.02 1.41 9.15
CA PRO A 92 7.54 2.77 9.27
C PRO A 92 8.61 3.73 9.83
N VAL A 93 9.62 3.21 10.52
CA VAL A 93 10.79 3.95 11.02
C VAL A 93 12.06 3.23 10.53
N PRO A 94 12.64 3.64 9.38
CA PRO A 94 13.78 2.93 8.79
C PRO A 94 14.96 2.75 9.77
N GLY A 95 15.42 1.52 9.91
CA GLY A 95 16.50 1.13 10.84
C GLY A 95 16.05 0.80 12.25
N HIS A 96 14.75 0.86 12.56
CA HIS A 96 14.21 0.55 13.88
C HIS A 96 13.18 -0.59 13.79
N GLY A 97 13.22 -1.47 14.79
CA GLY A 97 12.31 -2.61 14.96
C GLY A 97 11.26 -2.37 16.04
N VAL A 98 10.37 -3.35 16.19
CA VAL A 98 9.33 -3.33 17.22
C VAL A 98 9.94 -3.56 18.61
N THR A 99 9.66 -2.67 19.54
CA THR A 99 10.04 -2.80 20.96
C THR A 99 8.86 -3.23 21.83
N THR A 100 7.66 -2.74 21.52
CA THR A 100 6.42 -3.18 22.17
C THR A 100 5.49 -3.78 21.12
N PRO A 101 5.21 -5.09 21.16
CA PRO A 101 4.38 -5.73 20.15
C PRO A 101 2.89 -5.40 20.31
N HIS A 102 2.18 -5.55 19.20
CA HIS A 102 0.72 -5.59 19.15
C HIS A 102 0.16 -6.71 20.01
N ARG A 103 -1.01 -6.48 20.62
CA ARG A 103 -1.69 -7.41 21.54
C ARG A 103 -0.93 -7.74 22.83
N LYS A 104 0.16 -7.03 23.15
CA LYS A 104 0.77 -7.12 24.49
C LYS A 104 -0.29 -6.74 25.53
N LYS A 105 -0.55 -7.62 26.49
CA LYS A 105 -1.55 -7.42 27.55
C LYS A 105 -0.99 -6.55 28.67
N GLY A 106 -1.82 -5.68 29.24
CA GLY A 106 -1.44 -4.85 30.39
C GLY A 106 -2.49 -3.80 30.75
N PRO A 107 -2.53 -3.38 32.03
CA PRO A 107 -3.57 -2.49 32.56
C PRO A 107 -3.40 -1.02 32.12
N HIS A 108 -2.25 -0.65 31.57
CA HIS A 108 -1.97 0.71 31.12
C HIS A 108 -2.58 1.04 29.74
N TRP A 109 -3.12 0.04 29.03
CA TRP A 109 -3.87 0.27 27.81
C TRP A 109 -5.37 0.20 28.08
N SER A 110 -6.12 1.13 27.49
CA SER A 110 -7.57 1.25 27.73
C SER A 110 -8.38 -0.01 27.38
N LEU A 111 -7.89 -0.85 26.47
CA LEU A 111 -8.53 -2.11 26.11
C LEU A 111 -7.92 -3.32 26.83
N GLY A 112 -7.04 -3.09 27.80
CA GLY A 112 -6.23 -4.13 28.46
C GLY A 112 -5.12 -4.71 27.57
N TYR A 113 -4.94 -4.19 26.36
CA TYR A 113 -3.90 -4.60 25.44
C TYR A 113 -3.43 -3.47 24.52
N HIS A 114 -2.22 -3.62 23.98
CA HIS A 114 -1.61 -2.70 23.05
C HIS A 114 -2.22 -2.78 21.63
N THR A 115 -2.88 -1.70 21.19
CA THR A 115 -3.60 -1.62 19.89
C THR A 115 -2.68 -1.44 18.68
N GLY A 116 -1.40 -1.17 18.90
CA GLY A 116 -0.41 -0.95 17.85
C GLY A 116 0.88 -1.73 18.11
N ALA A 117 1.92 -1.37 17.36
CA ALA A 117 3.29 -1.75 17.65
C ALA A 117 4.12 -0.48 17.86
N ASP A 118 4.99 -0.52 18.85
CA ASP A 118 5.87 0.61 19.15
C ASP A 118 7.25 0.39 18.55
N TYR A 119 7.79 1.44 17.95
CA TYR A 119 9.14 1.50 17.40
C TYR A 119 9.92 2.55 18.17
N ALA A 120 10.73 2.14 19.15
CA ALA A 120 11.58 3.05 19.89
C ALA A 120 12.64 3.68 18.96
N ALA A 121 12.68 5.00 18.93
CA ALA A 121 13.61 5.78 18.13
C ALA A 121 13.77 7.18 18.71
N PRO A 122 14.93 7.84 18.53
CA PRO A 122 15.11 9.21 19.00
C PRO A 122 14.10 10.17 18.37
N THR A 123 13.71 11.20 19.14
CA THR A 123 12.90 12.32 18.62
C THR A 123 13.55 12.90 17.35
N GLY A 124 12.73 13.20 16.34
CA GLY A 124 13.20 13.71 15.04
C GLY A 124 13.51 12.62 14.01
N LYS A 125 13.60 11.34 14.40
CA LYS A 125 13.83 10.25 13.45
C LYS A 125 12.72 10.20 12.39
N PRO A 126 13.03 10.00 11.10
CA PRO A 126 12.01 9.95 10.04
C PRO A 126 11.01 8.81 10.22
N CYS A 127 9.72 9.15 10.14
CA CYS A 127 8.64 8.21 9.86
C CYS A 127 8.30 8.26 8.37
N VAL A 128 8.19 7.09 7.73
CA VAL A 128 7.91 6.96 6.29
C VAL A 128 6.59 6.29 6.01
N ALA A 129 5.97 6.62 4.88
CA ALA A 129 4.77 5.96 4.40
C ALA A 129 5.04 4.48 4.11
N VAL A 130 4.36 3.59 4.81
CA VAL A 130 4.51 2.14 4.65
C VAL A 130 4.01 1.62 3.29
N ARG A 131 3.13 2.40 2.66
CA ARG A 131 2.52 2.16 1.35
C ARG A 131 2.33 3.48 0.61
N SER A 132 2.22 3.40 -0.71
CA SER A 132 1.67 4.51 -1.48
C SER A 132 0.18 4.64 -1.19
N GLY A 133 -0.29 5.87 -0.96
CA GLY A 133 -1.66 6.11 -0.52
C GLY A 133 -1.92 7.60 -0.37
N SER A 134 -2.88 7.97 0.47
CA SER A 134 -3.17 9.36 0.81
C SER A 134 -3.26 9.57 2.31
N ILE A 135 -2.88 10.77 2.77
CA ILE A 135 -3.09 11.14 4.18
C ILE A 135 -4.57 11.45 4.37
N ALA A 136 -5.28 10.55 5.05
CA ALA A 136 -6.70 10.65 5.30
C ALA A 136 -7.03 11.56 6.49
N ARG A 137 -6.15 11.61 7.50
CA ARG A 137 -6.29 12.45 8.68
C ARG A 137 -4.92 12.92 9.16
N SER A 138 -4.88 14.12 9.74
CA SER A 138 -3.71 14.65 10.43
C SER A 138 -4.21 15.52 11.58
N GLY A 139 -3.73 15.31 12.79
CA GLY A 139 -4.33 15.94 13.95
C GLY A 139 -3.48 15.87 15.21
N TYR A 140 -4.14 16.23 16.30
CA TYR A 140 -3.63 16.10 17.66
C TYR A 140 -4.77 15.69 18.58
N ASP A 141 -4.49 14.75 19.49
CA ASP A 141 -5.30 14.52 20.67
C ASP A 141 -4.42 14.15 21.87
N ARG A 142 -5.03 14.10 23.06
CA ARG A 142 -4.29 13.86 24.32
C ARG A 142 -3.70 12.45 24.40
N SER A 143 -4.31 11.47 23.76
CA SER A 143 -3.87 10.07 23.81
C SER A 143 -2.77 9.81 22.78
N PHE A 144 -3.08 9.98 21.49
CA PHE A 144 -2.15 9.70 20.39
C PHE A 144 -1.14 10.82 20.15
N GLY A 145 -1.28 11.97 20.82
CA GLY A 145 -0.44 13.12 20.55
C GLY A 145 -0.65 13.64 19.14
N ARG A 146 0.41 14.15 18.51
CA ARG A 146 0.36 14.51 17.09
C ARG A 146 0.35 13.23 16.27
N PHE A 147 -0.69 13.06 15.45
CA PHE A 147 -0.83 11.87 14.62
C PHE A 147 -1.08 12.21 13.15
N LEU A 148 -0.76 11.26 12.28
CA LEU A 148 -1.21 11.22 10.89
C LEU A 148 -1.76 9.82 10.58
N VAL A 149 -2.71 9.76 9.64
CA VAL A 149 -3.33 8.52 9.19
C VAL A 149 -3.12 8.39 7.69
N LEU A 150 -2.35 7.38 7.28
CA LEU A 150 -2.15 7.00 5.89
C LEU A 150 -3.22 6.00 5.49
N ARG A 151 -4.02 6.32 4.47
CA ARG A 151 -4.96 5.38 3.86
C ARG A 151 -4.33 4.72 2.64
N ALA A 152 -4.22 3.41 2.67
CA ALA A 152 -3.73 2.60 1.57
C ALA A 152 -4.33 1.20 1.61
N ASP A 153 -4.64 0.65 0.43
CA ASP A 153 -5.06 -0.74 0.25
C ASP A 153 -6.22 -1.22 1.16
N GLY A 154 -7.17 -0.33 1.46
CA GLY A 154 -8.35 -0.64 2.29
C GLY A 154 -8.10 -0.51 3.80
N PHE A 155 -6.93 -0.03 4.21
CA PHE A 155 -6.54 0.15 5.60
C PHE A 155 -6.13 1.59 5.90
N ASP A 156 -6.30 1.95 7.17
CA ASP A 156 -5.77 3.16 7.80
C ASP A 156 -4.57 2.78 8.68
N PHE A 157 -3.42 3.35 8.37
CA PHE A 157 -2.19 3.20 9.14
C PHE A 157 -1.97 4.45 9.98
N TRP A 158 -2.05 4.29 11.30
CA TRP A 158 -1.90 5.39 12.25
C TRP A 158 -0.44 5.53 12.66
N TYR A 159 0.04 6.76 12.64
CA TYR A 159 1.37 7.15 13.10
C TYR A 159 1.21 8.17 14.22
N CYS A 160 1.50 7.78 15.45
CA CYS A 160 1.19 8.54 16.65
C CYS A 160 2.44 9.02 17.39
N HIS A 161 2.24 9.84 18.42
CA HIS A 161 3.25 10.47 19.27
C HIS A 161 4.27 11.36 18.56
N LEU A 162 4.01 11.73 17.30
CA LEU A 162 4.96 12.45 16.45
C LEU A 162 5.39 13.79 17.06
N VAL A 163 6.63 14.21 16.81
CA VAL A 163 7.04 15.59 17.10
C VAL A 163 6.63 16.51 15.95
N LYS A 164 6.68 16.00 14.72
CA LYS A 164 6.38 16.75 13.49
C LYS A 164 5.55 15.91 12.51
N ARG A 165 4.56 16.56 11.90
CA ARG A 165 3.74 16.03 10.79
C ARG A 165 4.15 16.77 9.51
N ILE A 166 4.93 16.12 8.66
CA ILE A 166 5.50 16.73 7.44
C ILE A 166 4.47 16.77 6.33
N VAL A 167 3.74 15.67 6.11
CA VAL A 167 2.64 15.62 5.15
C VAL A 167 1.32 15.56 5.93
N LYS A 168 0.46 16.57 5.73
CA LYS A 168 -0.80 16.71 6.47
C LYS A 168 -2.04 16.34 5.64
N GLY A 169 -1.88 16.15 4.33
CA GLY A 169 -2.93 15.83 3.37
C GLY A 169 -2.32 15.44 2.02
N GLY A 170 -3.14 14.88 1.12
CA GLY A 170 -2.73 14.53 -0.24
C GLY A 170 -2.04 13.18 -0.38
N SER A 171 -1.59 12.89 -1.61
CA SER A 171 -1.00 11.60 -1.98
C SER A 171 0.47 11.48 -1.55
N VAL A 172 0.87 10.30 -1.13
CA VAL A 172 2.24 9.96 -0.76
C VAL A 172 2.68 8.66 -1.44
N LYS A 173 3.99 8.53 -1.69
CA LYS A 173 4.60 7.31 -2.18
C LYS A 173 5.14 6.48 -1.02
N ALA A 174 5.16 5.16 -1.17
CA ALA A 174 5.84 4.29 -0.20
C ALA A 174 7.29 4.73 0.01
N GLY A 175 7.74 4.74 1.27
CA GLY A 175 9.07 5.21 1.67
C GLY A 175 9.21 6.73 1.77
N GLN A 176 8.23 7.51 1.32
CA GLN A 176 8.26 8.96 1.49
C GLN A 176 8.21 9.34 2.97
N LYS A 177 9.06 10.27 3.40
CA LYS A 177 9.02 10.83 4.75
C LYS A 177 7.72 11.61 4.96
N ILE A 178 6.95 11.26 5.97
CA ILE A 178 5.63 11.85 6.27
C ILE A 178 5.53 12.47 7.66
N GLY A 179 6.44 12.10 8.57
CA GLY A 179 6.51 12.66 9.91
C GLY A 179 7.84 12.37 10.58
N GLU A 180 7.93 12.74 11.85
CA GLU A 180 9.11 12.50 12.68
C GLU A 180 8.69 11.99 14.05
N VAL A 181 9.41 10.99 14.54
CA VAL A 181 9.24 10.39 15.87
C VAL A 181 9.28 11.47 16.95
N GLY A 182 8.45 11.32 17.97
CA GLY A 182 8.44 12.18 19.14
C GLY A 182 7.94 11.43 20.38
N SER A 183 7.47 12.20 21.36
CA SER A 183 6.86 11.69 22.59
C SER A 183 5.69 12.59 23.00
N THR A 184 4.79 12.90 22.06
CA THR A 184 3.65 13.78 22.32
C THR A 184 2.41 12.98 22.72
N GLY A 185 1.50 13.59 23.50
CA GLY A 185 0.32 12.89 24.01
C GLY A 185 0.66 11.99 25.19
N ASN A 186 -0.03 10.87 25.32
CA ASN A 186 0.21 9.90 26.38
C ASN A 186 1.36 8.97 25.98
N SER A 187 2.59 9.34 26.33
CA SER A 187 3.82 8.65 25.93
C SER A 187 4.82 8.73 27.07
N THR A 188 5.53 7.63 27.34
CA THR A 188 6.56 7.57 28.41
C THR A 188 7.96 7.91 27.91
N GLY A 189 8.15 8.02 26.59
CA GLY A 189 9.43 8.37 25.97
C GLY A 189 9.35 8.32 24.44
N PRO A 190 10.41 8.74 23.72
CA PRO A 190 10.39 8.83 22.26
C PRO A 190 10.17 7.48 21.56
N HIS A 191 9.07 7.37 20.81
CA HIS A 191 8.76 6.22 19.95
C HIS A 191 7.68 6.58 18.92
N LEU A 192 7.59 5.78 17.86
CA LEU A 192 6.38 5.75 17.02
C LEU A 192 5.44 4.67 17.56
N HIS A 193 4.24 5.06 17.96
CA HIS A 193 3.13 4.11 18.09
C HIS A 193 2.43 3.97 16.75
N PHE A 194 2.43 2.75 16.21
CA PHE A 194 1.97 2.46 14.85
C PHE A 194 0.82 1.44 14.87
N GLU A 195 -0.33 1.81 14.31
CA GLU A 195 -1.47 0.90 14.22
C GLU A 195 -1.89 0.66 12.77
N LYS A 196 -2.60 -0.45 12.57
CA LYS A 196 -3.34 -0.74 11.35
C LYS A 196 -4.80 -1.02 11.69
N ARG A 197 -5.70 -0.38 10.97
CA ARG A 197 -7.15 -0.55 11.09
C ARG A 197 -7.78 -0.68 9.70
N PRO A 198 -8.94 -1.36 9.54
CA PRO A 198 -9.76 -1.18 8.33
C PRO A 198 -10.00 0.31 8.08
N ALA A 199 -10.06 0.71 6.80
CA ALA A 199 -10.27 2.12 6.46
C ALA A 199 -11.59 2.64 7.08
N GLY A 200 -11.50 3.74 7.85
CA GLY A 200 -12.63 4.29 8.60
C GLY A 200 -12.92 3.59 9.94
N GLY A 201 -12.15 2.58 10.31
CA GLY A 201 -12.29 1.85 11.58
C GLY A 201 -11.99 2.72 12.80
N GLY A 202 -12.81 2.54 13.84
CA GLY A 202 -12.68 3.21 15.13
C GLY A 202 -11.55 2.66 15.99
N PHE A 203 -11.36 3.25 17.17
CA PHE A 203 -10.45 2.69 18.18
C PHE A 203 -10.90 1.27 18.57
N GLY A 204 -9.95 0.35 18.71
CA GLY A 204 -10.21 -1.08 19.00
C GLY A 204 -10.52 -1.96 17.79
N SER A 205 -10.63 -1.40 16.58
CA SER A 205 -10.71 -2.19 15.33
C SER A 205 -9.32 -2.60 14.81
N ASP A 206 -8.32 -2.61 15.68
CA ASP A 206 -6.93 -2.87 15.33
C ASP A 206 -6.71 -4.30 14.86
N VAL A 207 -5.89 -4.43 13.82
CA VAL A 207 -5.39 -5.71 13.30
C VAL A 207 -3.88 -5.70 13.35
N THR A 208 -3.26 -6.88 13.20
CA THR A 208 -1.81 -7.00 13.17
C THR A 208 -1.20 -5.96 12.21
N PRO A 209 -0.31 -5.07 12.69
CA PRO A 209 0.20 -3.94 11.90
C PRO A 209 1.25 -4.38 10.87
N ASN A 210 0.82 -5.16 9.89
CA ASN A 210 1.58 -5.50 8.68
C ASN A 210 1.12 -4.64 7.50
N TRP A 211 2.02 -4.36 6.57
CA TRP A 211 1.67 -3.61 5.36
C TRP A 211 2.01 -4.46 4.15
#